data_AF-A0A970YL29-F1
#
_entry.id   AF-A0A970YL29-F1
#
_cell.length_a   1.000
_cell.length_b   1.000
_cell.length_c   1.000
_cell.angle_alpha   90.00
_cell.angle_beta   90.00
_cell.angle_gamma   90.00
#
_symmetry.space_group_name_H-M   'P 1'
#
loop_
_entity.id
_entity.type
_entity.pdbx_description
1 polymer ?
#
loop_
_entity_poly.entity_id
_entity_poly.type
_entity_poly.pdbx_seq_one_letter_code
_entity_poly.pdbx_strand_id
1 'polypeptide(L)'
;PLSICTPGVLAGIIELWLHGGSLPFAELIAPAIRLASEGFIVNNTFASTCGSSYDVLLENAPGFLKDGIFAWETGDIATNPELAETYRYLAENGPQAFYKGELADKIADLVESKEGFLRKTDLENYRALVKEPLHGTYRGYDLFVPSIPVGGPYLIETLNILEHFNLSAFNWDDPLVMNIINQALTFAMIDLLSYSGDPEYVYVPVETLITKDYAKTRFMNIDLNEALNSELYYTDYLGRPDLFEDTDSYIEAMLAGAGVIELEPSAAGVGEDTTHFAVIDKDGNAVAWTQTLSSFFGSKVYLDGFFINNEMGNFTLDDTSRGLVPGKRPVTTICPTIIEKDGKVVYLVGTPGGYYIQSTITNVIVDLIDFGMTLDEAQMKPKIIGSPNYPEFRMETGYPENAKLFLEEIMGHTVREFDFPYRSFGSLNLIQIQPDGLAIGIGAFRREGGASAPEY
;
A
#
# COMPACT_ATOMS: atom_id res chain seq x y z
N PRO A 1 -2.45 19.41 10.30
CA PRO A 1 -3.76 19.45 11.00
C PRO A 1 -4.97 19.27 10.07
N LEU A 2 -5.09 20.09 9.02
CA LEU A 2 -6.16 19.98 8.01
C LEU A 2 -6.15 18.66 7.25
N SER A 3 -4.98 18.01 7.17
CA SER A 3 -4.79 16.75 6.44
C SER A 3 -5.07 15.49 7.26
N ILE A 4 -5.46 15.61 8.54
CA ILE A 4 -5.61 14.47 9.45
C ILE A 4 -6.95 13.76 9.24
N CYS A 5 -6.91 12.45 8.98
CA CYS A 5 -8.06 11.55 9.16
C CYS A 5 -8.04 10.91 10.55
N THR A 6 -9.20 10.42 10.99
CA THR A 6 -9.31 9.66 12.25
C THR A 6 -8.39 8.43 12.25
N PRO A 7 -7.43 8.31 13.20
CA PRO A 7 -6.46 7.22 13.19
C PRO A 7 -7.10 5.84 13.39
N GLY A 8 -6.96 4.96 12.38
CA GLY A 8 -7.65 3.66 12.36
C GLY A 8 -6.81 2.44 12.74
N VAL A 9 -5.48 2.54 12.75
CA VAL A 9 -4.58 1.38 12.92
C VAL A 9 -4.85 0.64 14.23
N LEU A 10 -4.95 1.35 15.36
CA LEU A 10 -5.19 0.72 16.65
C LEU A 10 -6.56 0.05 16.73
N ALA A 11 -7.61 0.63 16.13
CA ALA A 11 -8.92 0.00 16.03
C ALA A 11 -8.85 -1.31 15.24
N GLY A 12 -8.07 -1.38 14.16
CA GLY A 12 -7.82 -2.62 13.43
C GLY A 12 -7.09 -3.67 14.27
N ILE A 13 -6.09 -3.25 15.06
CA ILE A 13 -5.38 -4.14 16.01
C ILE A 13 -6.34 -4.67 17.08
N ILE A 14 -7.22 -3.80 17.62
CA ILE A 14 -8.25 -4.20 18.58
C ILE A 14 -9.19 -5.22 17.95
N GLU A 15 -9.64 -4.99 16.72
CA GLU A 15 -10.55 -5.90 16.02
C GLU A 15 -9.93 -7.28 15.81
N LEU A 16 -8.66 -7.33 15.38
CA LEU A 16 -7.90 -8.57 15.23
C LEU A 16 -7.70 -9.28 16.58
N TRP A 17 -7.39 -8.51 17.63
CA TRP A 17 -7.23 -9.03 18.98
C TRP A 17 -8.53 -9.62 19.54
N LEU A 18 -9.68 -8.97 19.29
CA LEU A 18 -10.98 -9.48 19.69
C LEU A 18 -11.41 -10.73 18.89
N HIS A 19 -10.98 -10.84 17.63
CA HIS A 19 -11.29 -12.00 16.77
C HIS A 19 -10.49 -13.26 17.13
N GLY A 20 -9.24 -13.13 17.56
CA GLY A 20 -8.37 -14.30 17.77
C GLY A 20 -7.15 -14.09 18.65
N GLY A 21 -7.06 -12.99 19.38
CA GLY A 21 -5.95 -12.72 20.29
C GLY A 21 -5.94 -13.66 21.50
N SER A 22 -4.79 -14.27 21.78
CA SER A 22 -4.62 -15.24 22.87
C SER A 22 -3.99 -14.66 24.14
N LEU A 23 -3.35 -13.49 24.05
CA LEU A 23 -2.67 -12.82 25.17
C LEU A 23 -3.42 -11.54 25.61
N PRO A 24 -3.35 -11.16 26.90
CA PRO A 24 -3.80 -9.85 27.35
C PRO A 24 -3.10 -8.71 26.60
N PHE A 25 -3.82 -7.64 26.29
CA PHE A 25 -3.26 -6.49 25.55
C PHE A 25 -2.01 -5.90 26.21
N ALA A 26 -1.98 -5.81 27.54
CA ALA A 26 -0.83 -5.32 28.30
C ALA A 26 0.45 -6.17 28.05
N GLU A 27 0.31 -7.48 27.85
CA GLU A 27 1.43 -8.35 27.51
C GLU A 27 1.86 -8.16 26.05
N LEU A 28 0.91 -7.98 25.13
CA LEU A 28 1.17 -7.73 23.71
C LEU A 28 1.95 -6.43 23.46
N ILE A 29 1.62 -5.35 24.18
CA ILE A 29 2.25 -4.04 24.01
C ILE A 29 3.57 -3.89 24.79
N ALA A 30 3.85 -4.77 25.77
CA ALA A 30 5.03 -4.68 26.63
C ALA A 30 6.38 -4.63 25.86
N PRO A 31 6.60 -5.39 24.77
CA PRO A 31 7.83 -5.26 23.97
C PRO A 31 7.98 -3.87 23.34
N ALA A 32 6.89 -3.26 22.88
CA ALA A 32 6.91 -1.91 22.31
C ALA A 32 7.24 -0.86 23.37
N ILE A 33 6.71 -1.01 24.60
CA ILE A 33 7.09 -0.17 25.75
C ILE A 33 8.59 -0.25 26.00
N ARG A 34 9.16 -1.47 26.06
CA ARG A 34 10.61 -1.65 26.29
C ARG A 34 11.44 -1.01 25.19
N LEU A 35 11.11 -1.23 23.92
CA LEU A 35 11.85 -0.62 22.81
C LEU A 35 11.77 0.91 22.83
N ALA A 36 10.62 1.48 23.18
CA ALA A 36 10.47 2.92 23.30
C ALA A 36 11.27 3.49 24.49
N SER A 37 11.33 2.79 25.64
CA SER A 37 12.01 3.29 26.84
C SER A 37 13.50 2.98 26.90
N GLU A 38 13.91 1.75 26.56
CA GLU A 38 15.29 1.25 26.64
C GLU A 38 16.06 1.55 25.35
N GLY A 39 15.34 1.71 24.25
CA GLY A 39 15.85 2.10 22.95
C GLY A 39 16.10 0.96 22.00
N PHE A 40 16.43 1.32 20.76
CA PHE A 40 16.78 0.41 19.69
C PHE A 40 17.97 0.94 18.88
N ILE A 41 18.68 0.03 18.21
CA ILE A 41 19.80 0.38 17.34
C ILE A 41 19.24 1.04 16.09
N VAL A 42 19.66 2.28 15.83
CA VAL A 42 19.30 3.01 14.63
C VAL A 42 19.92 2.34 13.41
N ASN A 43 19.09 2.00 12.44
CA ASN A 43 19.52 1.53 11.13
C ASN A 43 19.62 2.69 10.12
N ASN A 44 20.15 2.43 8.93
CA ASN A 44 20.34 3.46 7.91
C ASN A 44 19.00 4.05 7.43
N THR A 45 17.95 3.22 7.37
CA THR A 45 16.62 3.66 6.96
C THR A 45 16.03 4.69 7.95
N PHE A 46 16.15 4.46 9.25
CA PHE A 46 15.68 5.38 10.28
C PHE A 46 16.52 6.67 10.29
N ALA A 47 17.86 6.56 10.28
CA ALA A 47 18.77 7.69 10.24
C ALA A 47 18.51 8.61 9.02
N SER A 48 18.42 8.03 7.82
CA SER A 48 18.18 8.78 6.58
C SER A 48 16.80 9.44 6.53
N THR A 49 15.76 8.78 7.03
CA THR A 49 14.40 9.34 7.11
C THR A 49 14.33 10.50 8.10
N CYS A 50 14.92 10.34 9.29
CA CYS A 50 15.02 11.43 10.26
C CYS A 50 15.84 12.61 9.70
N GLY A 51 17.01 12.33 9.10
CA GLY A 51 17.86 13.35 8.50
C GLY A 51 17.17 14.13 7.38
N SER A 52 16.42 13.43 6.52
CA SER A 52 15.66 14.04 5.41
C SER A 52 14.46 14.86 5.89
N SER A 53 14.03 14.67 7.15
CA SER A 53 12.96 15.44 7.80
C SER A 53 13.47 16.33 8.93
N TYR A 54 14.78 16.61 8.98
CA TYR A 54 15.45 17.25 10.11
C TYR A 54 14.75 18.53 10.57
N ASP A 55 14.46 19.47 9.66
CA ASP A 55 13.84 20.75 10.00
C ASP A 55 12.47 20.55 10.66
N VAL A 56 11.69 19.61 10.13
CA VAL A 56 10.36 19.28 10.67
C VAL A 56 10.47 18.66 12.06
N LEU A 57 11.44 17.78 12.27
CA LEU A 57 11.68 17.14 13.56
C LEU A 57 12.19 18.14 14.59
N LEU A 58 13.12 19.03 14.21
CA LEU A 58 13.68 20.05 15.09
C LEU A 58 12.58 20.99 15.61
N GLU A 59 11.63 21.36 14.74
CA GLU A 59 10.53 22.25 15.10
C GLU A 59 9.43 21.54 15.90
N ASN A 60 9.02 20.35 15.47
CA ASN A 60 7.76 19.75 15.95
C ASN A 60 7.95 18.55 16.89
N ALA A 61 9.07 17.85 16.80
CA ALA A 61 9.31 16.60 17.51
C ALA A 61 10.81 16.40 17.82
N PRO A 62 11.44 17.30 18.60
CA PRO A 62 12.87 17.20 18.90
C PRO A 62 13.23 15.86 19.56
N GLY A 63 12.30 15.17 20.24
CA GLY A 63 12.50 13.80 20.75
C GLY A 63 12.84 12.75 19.68
N PHE A 64 12.57 13.02 18.40
CA PHE A 64 12.99 12.20 17.26
C PHE A 64 14.39 12.58 16.73
N LEU A 65 15.09 13.50 17.38
CA LEU A 65 16.49 13.86 17.13
C LEU A 65 17.35 13.46 18.34
N LYS A 66 18.60 13.11 18.06
CA LYS A 66 19.60 12.80 19.08
C LYS A 66 19.84 14.04 19.95
N ASP A 67 19.66 13.88 21.26
CA ASP A 67 19.72 14.96 22.25
C ASP A 67 18.81 16.16 21.94
N GLY A 68 17.73 15.94 21.16
CA GLY A 68 16.80 17.00 20.77
C GLY A 68 17.22 17.84 19.56
N ILE A 69 18.44 17.66 19.05
CA ILE A 69 19.05 18.61 18.10
C ILE A 69 19.82 17.92 16.97
N PHE A 70 20.46 16.78 17.18
CA PHE A 70 21.31 16.16 16.16
C PHE A 70 20.56 15.10 15.35
N ALA A 71 20.91 14.95 14.08
CA ALA A 71 20.43 13.80 13.30
C ALA A 71 21.00 12.50 13.89
N TRP A 72 20.22 11.42 13.80
CA TRP A 72 20.69 10.10 14.18
C TRP A 72 21.70 9.55 13.16
N GLU A 73 22.68 8.81 13.65
CA GLU A 73 23.59 8.02 12.82
C GLU A 73 23.33 6.52 12.99
N THR A 74 23.60 5.73 11.96
CA THR A 74 23.50 4.27 12.03
C THR A 74 24.38 3.73 13.18
N GLY A 75 23.80 2.89 14.02
CA GLY A 75 24.47 2.34 15.21
C GLY A 75 24.22 3.13 16.50
N ASP A 76 23.66 4.34 16.42
CA ASP A 76 23.17 5.05 17.61
C ASP A 76 22.05 4.26 18.30
N ILE A 77 21.80 4.58 19.58
CA ILE A 77 20.66 4.04 20.33
C ILE A 77 19.62 5.15 20.46
N ALA A 78 18.50 5.00 19.74
CA ALA A 78 17.38 5.92 19.82
C ALA A 78 16.37 5.45 20.86
N THR A 79 15.81 6.39 21.63
CA THR A 79 14.71 6.16 22.58
C THR A 79 13.56 7.10 22.25
N ASN A 80 12.35 6.76 22.71
CA ASN A 80 11.18 7.63 22.65
C ASN A 80 10.38 7.50 23.97
N PRO A 81 10.82 8.19 25.04
CA PRO A 81 10.19 8.07 26.35
C PRO A 81 8.72 8.49 26.37
N GLU A 82 8.32 9.50 25.59
CA GLU A 82 6.94 9.95 25.50
C GLU A 82 6.03 8.86 24.93
N LEU A 83 6.49 8.15 23.88
CA LEU A 83 5.76 7.02 23.31
C LEU A 83 5.67 5.85 24.30
N ALA A 84 6.72 5.62 25.09
CA ALA A 84 6.69 4.60 26.13
C ALA A 84 5.59 4.88 27.16
N GLU A 85 5.41 6.13 27.59
CA GLU A 85 4.35 6.53 28.51
C GLU A 85 2.95 6.40 27.87
N THR A 86 2.80 6.78 26.61
CA THR A 86 1.55 6.53 25.85
C THR A 86 1.21 5.04 25.82
N TYR A 87 2.19 4.18 25.56
CA TYR A 87 1.97 2.73 25.55
C TYR A 87 1.68 2.17 26.94
N ARG A 88 2.31 2.68 28.01
CA ARG A 88 1.96 2.31 29.40
C ARG A 88 0.52 2.69 29.73
N TYR A 89 0.10 3.89 29.37
CA TYR A 89 -1.27 4.34 29.55
C TYR A 89 -2.28 3.40 28.87
N LEU A 90 -2.01 2.97 27.63
CA LEU A 90 -2.87 2.02 26.92
C LEU A 90 -2.81 0.60 27.52
N ALA A 91 -1.67 0.17 28.05
CA ALA A 91 -1.55 -1.10 28.75
C ALA A 91 -2.40 -1.14 30.03
N GLU A 92 -2.43 -0.03 30.78
CA GLU A 92 -3.17 0.10 32.05
C GLU A 92 -4.68 0.30 31.85
N ASN A 93 -5.07 1.12 30.86
CA ASN A 93 -6.46 1.54 30.66
C ASN A 93 -7.16 0.80 29.52
N GLY A 94 -6.44 -0.08 28.82
CA GLY A 94 -6.90 -0.79 27.64
C GLY A 94 -6.82 0.06 26.35
N PRO A 95 -6.77 -0.59 25.17
CA PRO A 95 -6.52 0.09 23.91
C PRO A 95 -7.64 1.05 23.47
N GLN A 96 -8.86 0.86 23.99
CA GLN A 96 -9.99 1.77 23.76
C GLN A 96 -9.78 3.16 24.40
N ALA A 97 -8.85 3.29 25.35
CA ALA A 97 -8.51 4.58 25.94
C ALA A 97 -7.91 5.56 24.92
N PHE A 98 -7.34 5.07 23.81
CA PHE A 98 -6.93 5.92 22.68
C PHE A 98 -8.11 6.68 22.05
N TYR A 99 -9.28 6.04 21.97
CA TYR A 99 -10.46 6.55 21.26
C TYR A 99 -11.45 7.27 22.18
N LYS A 100 -11.40 7.00 23.48
CA LYS A 100 -12.43 7.46 24.45
C LYS A 100 -11.87 8.10 25.71
N GLY A 101 -10.55 8.01 25.93
CA GLY A 101 -9.87 8.51 27.13
C GLY A 101 -9.22 9.87 26.91
N GLU A 102 -8.29 10.20 27.81
CA GLU A 102 -7.56 11.48 27.82
C GLU A 102 -6.76 11.70 26.53
N LEU A 103 -6.27 10.62 25.91
CA LEU A 103 -5.55 10.73 24.65
C LEU A 103 -6.47 11.20 23.50
N ALA A 104 -7.74 10.80 23.52
CA ALA A 104 -8.72 11.27 22.54
C ALA A 104 -9.01 12.77 22.71
N ASP A 105 -9.10 13.23 23.97
CA ASP A 105 -9.24 14.65 24.29
C ASP A 105 -8.04 15.45 23.77
N LYS A 106 -6.81 15.02 24.08
CA LYS A 106 -5.58 15.67 23.63
C LYS A 106 -5.46 15.75 22.11
N ILE A 107 -5.79 14.67 21.40
CA ILE A 107 -5.77 14.66 19.93
C ILE A 107 -6.78 15.69 19.39
N ALA A 108 -8.02 15.66 19.88
CA ALA A 108 -9.07 16.57 19.43
C ALA A 108 -8.70 18.05 19.69
N ASP A 109 -8.25 18.38 20.89
CA ASP A 109 -7.84 19.73 21.28
C ASP A 109 -6.67 20.24 20.43
N LEU A 110 -5.66 19.39 20.19
CA LEU A 110 -4.51 19.74 19.36
C LEU A 110 -4.93 19.98 17.90
N VAL A 111 -5.79 19.13 17.35
CA VAL A 111 -6.24 19.30 15.96
C VAL A 111 -7.12 20.54 15.83
N GLU A 112 -8.04 20.77 16.76
CA GLU A 112 -8.93 21.94 16.76
C GLU A 112 -8.17 23.26 16.96
N SER A 113 -7.19 23.30 17.87
CA SER A 113 -6.34 24.49 18.07
C SER A 113 -5.54 24.90 16.83
N LYS A 114 -5.38 23.98 15.88
CA LYS A 114 -4.73 24.21 14.57
C LYS A 114 -5.73 24.20 13.41
N GLU A 115 -7.00 24.50 13.69
CA GLU A 115 -8.10 24.63 12.73
C GLU A 115 -8.39 23.36 11.91
N GLY A 116 -7.96 22.18 12.39
CA GLY A 116 -8.24 20.91 11.75
C GLY A 116 -9.68 20.42 11.95
N PHE A 117 -10.08 19.40 11.19
CA PHE A 117 -11.48 18.95 11.11
C PHE A 117 -11.85 17.86 12.12
N LEU A 118 -10.89 17.07 12.60
CA LEU A 118 -11.14 15.98 13.54
C LEU A 118 -11.67 16.52 14.87
N ARG A 119 -12.73 15.89 15.38
CA ARG A 119 -13.29 16.12 16.72
C ARG A 119 -13.23 14.86 17.57
N LYS A 120 -13.36 15.01 18.88
CA LYS A 120 -13.38 13.87 19.82
C LYS A 120 -14.46 12.85 19.43
N THR A 121 -15.63 13.32 19.00
CA THR A 121 -16.74 12.47 18.56
C THR A 121 -16.36 11.59 17.36
N ASP A 122 -15.45 12.03 16.50
CA ASP A 122 -14.99 11.21 15.38
C ASP A 122 -14.13 10.03 15.89
N LEU A 123 -13.28 10.26 16.88
CA LEU A 123 -12.50 9.20 17.56
C LEU A 123 -13.43 8.24 18.32
N GLU A 124 -14.38 8.76 19.09
CA GLU A 124 -15.30 7.98 19.90
C GLU A 124 -16.21 7.07 19.06
N ASN A 125 -16.58 7.51 17.86
CA ASN A 125 -17.44 6.79 16.93
C ASN A 125 -16.66 5.90 15.96
N TYR A 126 -15.34 6.06 15.82
CA TYR A 126 -14.54 5.29 14.89
C TYR A 126 -14.53 3.79 15.20
N ARG A 127 -14.81 2.96 14.19
CA ARG A 127 -14.69 1.50 14.29
C ARG A 127 -13.94 0.97 13.07
N ALA A 128 -13.12 -0.05 13.27
CA ALA A 128 -12.60 -0.82 12.16
C ALA A 128 -13.74 -1.63 11.53
N LEU A 129 -13.68 -1.82 10.22
CA LEU A 129 -14.69 -2.58 9.49
C LEU A 129 -14.13 -3.94 9.13
N VAL A 130 -14.86 -5.00 9.50
CA VAL A 130 -14.57 -6.36 9.07
C VAL A 130 -15.35 -6.60 7.79
N LYS A 131 -14.64 -6.95 6.72
CA LYS A 131 -15.22 -7.23 5.41
C LYS A 131 -14.65 -8.53 4.88
N GLU A 132 -15.46 -9.25 4.10
CA GLU A 132 -14.96 -10.35 3.29
C GLU A 132 -13.94 -9.82 2.26
N PRO A 133 -12.83 -10.52 2.04
CA PRO A 133 -11.88 -10.15 1.00
C PRO A 133 -12.48 -10.36 -0.39
N LEU A 134 -11.99 -9.60 -1.37
CA LEU A 134 -12.22 -9.95 -2.77
C LEU A 134 -11.43 -11.21 -3.10
N HIS A 135 -12.06 -12.07 -3.90
CA HIS A 135 -11.46 -13.29 -4.42
C HIS A 135 -11.14 -13.11 -5.90
N GLY A 136 -9.87 -13.29 -6.25
CA GLY A 136 -9.39 -13.35 -7.62
C GLY A 136 -8.69 -14.69 -7.91
N THR A 137 -8.39 -14.94 -9.17
CA THR A 137 -7.61 -16.11 -9.57
C THR A 137 -6.50 -15.73 -10.53
N TYR A 138 -5.35 -16.40 -10.44
CA TYR A 138 -4.25 -16.25 -11.37
C TYR A 138 -3.50 -17.56 -11.55
N ARG A 139 -3.53 -18.14 -12.76
CA ARG A 139 -2.80 -19.37 -13.10
C ARG A 139 -3.07 -20.53 -12.14
N GLY A 140 -4.34 -20.63 -11.73
CA GLY A 140 -4.83 -21.65 -10.80
C GLY A 140 -4.47 -21.41 -9.32
N TYR A 141 -3.97 -20.24 -8.95
CA TYR A 141 -3.89 -19.78 -7.57
C TYR A 141 -5.11 -18.91 -7.24
N ASP A 142 -5.56 -18.97 -6.00
CA ASP A 142 -6.60 -18.11 -5.45
C ASP A 142 -5.95 -16.93 -4.74
N LEU A 143 -6.45 -15.72 -4.96
CA LEU A 143 -5.95 -14.50 -4.34
C LEU A 143 -7.04 -13.87 -3.49
N PHE A 144 -6.69 -13.49 -2.27
CA PHE A 144 -7.54 -12.77 -1.34
C PHE A 144 -6.93 -11.42 -1.03
N VAL A 145 -7.66 -10.36 -1.41
CA VAL A 145 -7.22 -8.98 -1.31
C VAL A 145 -8.34 -8.10 -0.74
N PRO A 146 -8.02 -6.99 -0.06
CA PRO A 146 -9.05 -6.08 0.44
C PRO A 146 -9.77 -5.33 -0.69
N SER A 147 -11.08 -5.11 -0.55
CA SER A 147 -11.88 -4.35 -1.52
C SER A 147 -11.65 -2.83 -1.44
N ILE A 148 -12.30 -2.09 -2.33
CA ILE A 148 -12.35 -0.62 -2.32
C ILE A 148 -12.77 -0.08 -0.92
N PRO A 149 -12.17 1.02 -0.39
CA PRO A 149 -11.35 2.05 -1.05
C PRO A 149 -9.85 1.75 -1.17
N VAL A 150 -9.40 0.50 -1.01
CA VAL A 150 -7.98 0.16 -1.11
C VAL A 150 -7.61 -0.61 -2.39
N GLY A 151 -6.35 -1.03 -2.49
CA GLY A 151 -5.62 -1.53 -3.66
C GLY A 151 -6.06 -2.86 -4.32
N GLY A 152 -7.03 -3.60 -3.79
CA GLY A 152 -7.26 -4.99 -4.22
C GLY A 152 -7.81 -5.19 -5.63
N PRO A 153 -8.88 -4.48 -6.06
CA PRO A 153 -9.48 -4.68 -7.39
C PRO A 153 -8.47 -4.55 -8.52
N TYR A 154 -7.54 -3.61 -8.40
CA TYR A 154 -6.53 -3.28 -9.43
C TYR A 154 -5.48 -4.37 -9.58
N LEU A 155 -5.10 -5.04 -8.49
CA LEU A 155 -4.21 -6.18 -8.56
C LEU A 155 -4.88 -7.34 -9.30
N ILE A 156 -6.15 -7.63 -8.97
CA ILE A 156 -6.89 -8.69 -9.67
C ILE A 156 -7.07 -8.35 -11.14
N GLU A 157 -7.45 -7.12 -11.48
CA GLU A 157 -7.59 -6.67 -12.86
C GLU A 157 -6.28 -6.81 -13.63
N THR A 158 -5.16 -6.34 -13.07
CA THR A 158 -3.83 -6.46 -13.68
C THR A 158 -3.48 -7.92 -13.96
N LEU A 159 -3.65 -8.80 -12.97
CA LEU A 159 -3.35 -10.22 -13.12
C LEU A 159 -4.29 -10.91 -14.13
N ASN A 160 -5.57 -10.51 -14.19
CA ASN A 160 -6.49 -11.00 -15.20
C ASN A 160 -6.03 -10.62 -16.62
N ILE A 161 -5.54 -9.39 -16.82
CA ILE A 161 -4.97 -8.95 -18.10
C ILE A 161 -3.74 -9.81 -18.45
N LEU A 162 -2.83 -9.98 -17.50
CA LEU A 162 -1.58 -10.73 -17.69
C LEU A 162 -1.79 -12.23 -17.96
N GLU A 163 -2.88 -12.82 -17.47
CA GLU A 163 -3.18 -14.23 -17.67
C GLU A 163 -3.47 -14.59 -19.15
N HIS A 164 -3.77 -13.60 -19.99
CA HIS A 164 -3.88 -13.79 -21.44
C HIS A 164 -2.53 -14.00 -22.14
N PHE A 165 -1.41 -13.71 -21.46
CA PHE A 165 -0.06 -13.92 -21.98
C PHE A 165 0.60 -15.15 -21.35
N ASN A 166 1.36 -15.89 -22.16
CA ASN A 166 2.25 -16.93 -21.65
C ASN A 166 3.63 -16.35 -21.36
N LEU A 167 3.75 -15.60 -20.26
CA LEU A 167 4.99 -14.91 -19.88
C LEU A 167 6.16 -15.89 -19.66
N SER A 168 5.86 -17.09 -19.14
CA SER A 168 6.85 -18.16 -18.95
C SER A 168 7.55 -18.66 -20.23
N ALA A 169 7.01 -18.32 -21.41
CA ALA A 169 7.65 -18.64 -22.70
C ALA A 169 8.79 -17.68 -23.08
N PHE A 170 8.95 -16.57 -22.35
CA PHE A 170 9.95 -15.54 -22.57
C PHE A 170 11.01 -15.59 -21.48
N ASN A 171 12.13 -14.88 -21.71
CA ASN A 171 13.05 -14.60 -20.62
C ASN A 171 12.45 -13.52 -19.71
N TRP A 172 12.76 -13.58 -18.42
CA TRP A 172 12.27 -12.62 -17.42
C TRP A 172 12.67 -11.16 -17.74
N ASP A 173 13.84 -10.96 -18.34
CA ASP A 173 14.39 -9.66 -18.73
C ASP A 173 14.07 -9.26 -20.19
N ASP A 174 13.12 -9.95 -20.84
CA ASP A 174 12.69 -9.61 -22.19
C ASP A 174 11.94 -8.26 -22.20
N PRO A 175 12.35 -7.27 -23.03
CA PRO A 175 11.69 -5.98 -23.09
C PRO A 175 10.21 -6.06 -23.49
N LEU A 176 9.79 -7.11 -24.21
CA LEU A 176 8.38 -7.34 -24.49
C LEU A 176 7.59 -7.71 -23.22
N VAL A 177 8.15 -8.55 -22.35
CA VAL A 177 7.55 -8.87 -21.05
C VAL A 177 7.42 -7.61 -20.20
N MET A 178 8.49 -6.81 -20.16
CA MET A 178 8.51 -5.54 -19.44
C MET A 178 7.43 -4.57 -19.95
N ASN A 179 7.27 -4.43 -21.27
CA ASN A 179 6.23 -3.63 -21.88
C ASN A 179 4.81 -4.13 -21.52
N ILE A 180 4.56 -5.43 -21.65
CA ILE A 180 3.26 -6.04 -21.32
C ILE A 180 2.87 -5.75 -19.86
N ILE A 181 3.79 -5.97 -18.92
CA ILE A 181 3.54 -5.74 -17.49
C ILE A 181 3.28 -4.25 -17.21
N ASN A 182 4.10 -3.36 -17.78
CA ASN A 182 3.92 -1.92 -17.63
C ASN A 182 2.56 -1.44 -18.16
N GLN A 183 2.14 -1.88 -19.35
CA GLN A 183 0.87 -1.45 -19.93
C GLN A 183 -0.33 -2.04 -19.17
N ALA A 184 -0.28 -3.32 -18.76
CA ALA A 184 -1.34 -3.93 -17.95
C ALA A 184 -1.55 -3.18 -16.63
N LEU A 185 -0.46 -2.84 -15.94
CA LEU A 185 -0.50 -2.00 -14.73
C LEU A 185 -1.07 -0.60 -15.01
N THR A 186 -0.71 -0.01 -16.15
CA THR A 186 -1.18 1.32 -16.54
C THR A 186 -2.68 1.33 -16.79
N PHE A 187 -3.22 0.37 -17.53
CA PHE A 187 -4.67 0.26 -17.77
C PHE A 187 -5.48 0.03 -16.49
N ALA A 188 -5.03 -0.88 -15.62
CA ALA A 188 -5.72 -1.12 -14.34
C ALA A 188 -5.66 0.09 -13.40
N MET A 189 -4.57 0.87 -13.44
CA MET A 189 -4.45 2.10 -12.66
C MET A 189 -5.26 3.26 -13.27
N ILE A 190 -5.45 3.32 -14.59
CA ILE A 190 -6.41 4.25 -15.21
C ILE A 190 -7.80 3.97 -14.64
N ASP A 191 -8.23 2.71 -14.64
CA ASP A 191 -9.57 2.31 -14.18
C ASP A 191 -9.73 2.57 -12.66
N LEU A 192 -8.70 2.32 -11.86
CA LEU A 192 -8.63 2.73 -10.45
C LEU A 192 -8.94 4.21 -10.27
N LEU A 193 -8.16 5.06 -10.93
CA LEU A 193 -8.23 6.50 -10.68
C LEU A 193 -9.56 7.09 -11.18
N SER A 194 -10.19 6.46 -12.17
CA SER A 194 -11.48 6.87 -12.74
C SER A 194 -12.70 6.36 -11.97
N TYR A 195 -12.66 5.15 -11.39
CA TYR A 195 -13.85 4.52 -10.80
C TYR A 195 -13.81 4.34 -9.29
N SER A 196 -12.69 4.65 -8.63
CA SER A 196 -12.55 4.46 -7.18
C SER A 196 -13.33 5.47 -6.34
N GLY A 197 -13.66 5.07 -5.12
CA GLY A 197 -14.29 5.90 -4.10
C GLY A 197 -14.73 5.06 -2.91
N ASP A 198 -15.22 5.68 -1.85
CA ASP A 198 -15.78 4.94 -0.72
C ASP A 198 -17.14 4.31 -1.12
N PRO A 199 -17.30 2.97 -1.08
CA PRO A 199 -18.52 2.30 -1.51
C PRO A 199 -19.76 2.62 -0.63
N GLU A 200 -19.57 3.23 0.55
CA GLU A 200 -20.70 3.73 1.36
C GLU A 200 -21.26 5.06 0.84
N TYR A 201 -20.55 5.73 -0.07
CA TYR A 201 -20.89 7.06 -0.59
C TYR A 201 -21.11 7.09 -2.09
N VAL A 202 -20.42 6.22 -2.83
CA VAL A 202 -20.46 6.20 -4.30
C VAL A 202 -20.51 4.76 -4.81
N TYR A 203 -21.12 4.59 -5.98
CA TYR A 203 -21.08 3.31 -6.68
C TYR A 203 -19.70 3.09 -7.29
N VAL A 204 -19.15 1.89 -7.11
CA VAL A 204 -17.89 1.46 -7.72
C VAL A 204 -18.14 0.09 -8.38
N PRO A 205 -17.84 -0.08 -9.67
CA PRO A 205 -18.13 -1.30 -10.44
C PRO A 205 -17.14 -2.43 -10.14
N VAL A 206 -16.85 -2.70 -8.85
CA VAL A 206 -15.80 -3.64 -8.42
C VAL A 206 -16.03 -5.04 -9.00
N GLU A 207 -17.25 -5.55 -8.94
CA GLU A 207 -17.60 -6.90 -9.43
C GLU A 207 -17.30 -7.05 -10.91
N THR A 208 -17.44 -5.97 -11.70
CA THR A 208 -17.11 -5.95 -13.13
C THR A 208 -15.60 -5.87 -13.36
N LEU A 209 -14.92 -4.94 -12.68
CA LEU A 209 -13.48 -4.68 -12.85
C LEU A 209 -12.61 -5.91 -12.58
N ILE A 210 -13.04 -6.78 -11.66
CA ILE A 210 -12.31 -7.99 -11.30
C ILE A 210 -12.62 -9.21 -12.17
N THR A 211 -13.47 -9.08 -13.19
CA THR A 211 -13.80 -10.21 -14.09
C THR A 211 -12.75 -10.44 -15.18
N LYS A 212 -12.66 -11.70 -15.64
CA LYS A 212 -11.85 -12.06 -16.81
C LYS A 212 -12.40 -11.47 -18.11
N ASP A 213 -13.72 -11.35 -18.23
CA ASP A 213 -14.37 -10.81 -19.42
C ASP A 213 -14.08 -9.32 -19.60
N TYR A 214 -14.11 -8.54 -18.50
CA TYR A 214 -13.69 -7.14 -18.52
C TYR A 214 -12.20 -7.01 -18.85
N ALA A 215 -11.34 -7.78 -18.18
CA ALA A 215 -9.90 -7.77 -18.42
C ALA A 215 -9.52 -8.08 -19.87
N LYS A 216 -10.31 -8.91 -20.57
CA LYS A 216 -10.13 -9.16 -22.01
C LYS A 216 -10.22 -7.88 -22.84
N THR A 217 -11.09 -6.93 -22.48
CA THR A 217 -11.18 -5.65 -23.21
C THR A 217 -9.92 -4.82 -23.04
N ARG A 218 -9.34 -4.81 -21.84
CA ARG A 218 -8.10 -4.10 -21.52
C ARG A 218 -6.91 -4.78 -22.19
N PHE A 219 -6.85 -6.11 -22.15
CA PHE A 219 -5.88 -6.92 -22.90
C PHE A 219 -5.84 -6.58 -24.39
N MET A 220 -7.00 -6.38 -25.04
CA MET A 220 -7.06 -6.03 -26.47
C MET A 220 -6.49 -4.65 -26.79
N ASN A 221 -6.29 -3.79 -25.78
CA ASN A 221 -5.66 -2.48 -25.93
C ASN A 221 -4.15 -2.50 -25.69
N ILE A 222 -3.57 -3.62 -25.22
CA ILE A 222 -2.13 -3.74 -25.04
C ILE A 222 -1.45 -3.69 -26.41
N ASP A 223 -0.56 -2.71 -26.59
CA ASP A 223 0.28 -2.62 -27.79
C ASP A 223 1.61 -3.33 -27.54
N LEU A 224 1.89 -4.36 -28.33
CA LEU A 224 3.11 -5.16 -28.21
C LEU A 224 4.33 -4.51 -28.88
N ASN A 225 4.12 -3.51 -29.73
CA ASN A 225 5.16 -2.89 -30.53
C ASN A 225 5.50 -1.48 -30.07
N GLU A 226 4.56 -0.77 -29.45
CA GLU A 226 4.71 0.64 -29.09
C GLU A 226 4.31 0.93 -27.64
N ALA A 227 4.90 1.99 -27.08
CA ALA A 227 4.49 2.59 -25.82
C ALA A 227 3.11 3.23 -25.96
N LEU A 228 2.34 3.23 -24.87
CA LEU A 228 1.05 3.90 -24.83
C LEU A 228 1.23 5.42 -24.95
N ASN A 229 0.34 6.08 -25.69
CA ASN A 229 0.29 7.54 -25.71
C ASN A 229 -0.39 8.06 -24.43
N SER A 230 0.37 8.75 -23.57
CA SER A 230 -0.16 9.30 -22.31
C SER A 230 -1.26 10.35 -22.49
N GLU A 231 -1.34 11.02 -23.65
CA GLU A 231 -2.43 11.96 -23.96
C GLU A 231 -3.79 11.24 -24.10
N LEU A 232 -3.79 9.92 -24.30
CA LEU A 232 -4.98 9.11 -24.53
C LEU A 232 -5.48 8.37 -23.27
N TYR A 233 -4.78 8.48 -22.14
CA TYR A 233 -5.04 7.69 -20.92
C TYR A 233 -6.49 7.82 -20.42
N TYR A 234 -7.02 9.04 -20.35
CA TYR A 234 -8.36 9.31 -19.84
C TYR A 234 -9.36 9.64 -20.96
N THR A 235 -9.04 9.25 -22.19
CA THR A 235 -9.91 9.40 -23.35
C THR A 235 -10.10 8.04 -24.02
N ASP A 236 -9.24 7.70 -24.98
CA ASP A 236 -9.38 6.48 -25.79
C ASP A 236 -9.05 5.21 -25.01
N TYR A 237 -8.22 5.34 -23.97
CA TYR A 237 -7.81 4.21 -23.12
C TYR A 237 -8.65 4.05 -21.86
N LEU A 238 -9.64 4.91 -21.62
CA LEU A 238 -10.52 4.80 -20.47
C LEU A 238 -11.31 3.49 -20.53
N GLY A 239 -11.31 2.73 -19.42
CA GLY A 239 -12.12 1.52 -19.26
C GLY A 239 -13.61 1.78 -19.47
N ARG A 240 -14.37 0.74 -19.81
CA ARG A 240 -15.83 0.84 -20.02
C ARG A 240 -16.57 -0.29 -19.28
N PRO A 241 -16.48 -0.35 -17.94
CA PRO A 241 -17.17 -1.38 -17.15
C PRO A 241 -18.68 -1.30 -17.32
N ASP A 242 -19.22 -0.14 -17.70
CA ASP A 242 -20.63 0.09 -18.00
C ASP A 242 -21.22 -0.84 -19.06
N LEU A 243 -20.39 -1.29 -20.01
CA LEU A 243 -20.84 -2.21 -21.06
C LEU A 243 -21.10 -3.63 -20.55
N PHE A 244 -20.74 -3.90 -19.29
CA PHE A 244 -20.89 -5.19 -18.61
C PHE A 244 -21.92 -5.12 -17.47
N GLU A 245 -22.50 -3.95 -17.20
CA GLU A 245 -23.50 -3.77 -16.16
C GLU A 245 -24.90 -3.74 -16.75
N ASP A 246 -25.82 -4.52 -16.17
CA ASP A 246 -27.20 -4.71 -16.68
C ASP A 246 -28.24 -3.94 -15.85
N THR A 247 -27.84 -2.88 -15.14
CA THR A 247 -28.68 -2.30 -14.08
C THR A 247 -28.90 -0.80 -14.18
N ASP A 248 -30.16 -0.39 -13.93
CA ASP A 248 -30.61 1.00 -13.73
C ASP A 248 -29.75 1.77 -12.71
N SER A 249 -29.12 1.08 -11.74
CA SER A 249 -28.23 1.68 -10.73
C SER A 249 -26.95 2.29 -11.31
N TYR A 250 -26.41 1.72 -12.40
CA TYR A 250 -25.26 2.32 -13.09
C TYR A 250 -25.66 3.60 -13.80
N ILE A 251 -26.83 3.57 -14.47
CA ILE A 251 -27.39 4.73 -15.17
C ILE A 251 -27.68 5.86 -14.16
N GLU A 252 -28.27 5.55 -13.01
CA GLU A 252 -28.49 6.54 -11.94
C GLU A 252 -27.17 7.09 -11.36
N ALA A 253 -26.16 6.24 -11.13
CA ALA A 253 -24.85 6.67 -10.65
C ALA A 253 -24.11 7.58 -11.65
N MET A 254 -24.14 7.23 -12.94
CA MET A 254 -23.57 8.05 -14.00
C MET A 254 -24.33 9.35 -14.21
N LEU A 255 -25.66 9.36 -14.08
CA LEU A 255 -26.46 10.58 -14.15
C LEU A 255 -26.26 11.49 -12.93
N ALA A 256 -25.97 10.91 -11.75
CA ALA A 256 -25.60 11.66 -10.56
C ALA A 256 -24.16 12.21 -10.61
N GLY A 257 -23.26 11.56 -11.35
CA GLY A 257 -21.86 11.93 -11.53
C GLY A 257 -21.47 12.42 -12.93
N ALA A 258 -22.43 12.88 -13.75
CA ALA A 258 -22.25 13.20 -15.19
C ALA A 258 -21.42 14.46 -15.50
N GLY A 259 -20.35 14.72 -14.75
CA GLY A 259 -19.22 15.49 -15.24
C GLY A 259 -18.16 14.49 -15.70
N VAL A 260 -17.81 14.49 -16.98
CA VAL A 260 -16.56 13.89 -17.44
C VAL A 260 -15.46 14.44 -16.54
N ILE A 261 -14.87 13.57 -15.72
CA ILE A 261 -13.90 13.97 -14.71
C ILE A 261 -12.63 14.34 -15.48
N GLU A 262 -12.35 15.65 -15.56
CA GLU A 262 -10.98 16.11 -15.80
C GLU A 262 -10.16 15.66 -14.59
N LEU A 263 -9.58 14.46 -14.67
CA LEU A 263 -8.63 13.97 -13.69
C LEU A 263 -7.33 14.77 -13.87
N GLU A 264 -7.26 15.92 -13.21
CA GLU A 264 -5.97 16.54 -12.91
C GLU A 264 -5.20 15.53 -12.04
N PRO A 265 -4.00 15.08 -12.44
CA PRO A 265 -3.18 14.27 -11.56
C PRO A 265 -2.99 15.06 -10.27
N SER A 266 -3.48 14.51 -9.15
CA SER A 266 -3.24 15.10 -7.84
C SER A 266 -1.73 15.24 -7.66
N ALA A 267 -1.25 16.47 -7.87
CA ALA A 267 0.14 16.87 -7.66
C ALA A 267 0.49 16.94 -6.17
N ALA A 268 -0.42 16.58 -5.27
CA ALA A 268 -0.11 16.41 -3.87
C ALA A 268 0.79 15.17 -3.75
N GLY A 269 2.09 15.41 -3.52
CA GLY A 269 3.10 14.38 -3.30
C GLY A 269 2.74 13.47 -2.14
N VAL A 270 1.92 12.46 -2.41
CA VAL A 270 1.70 11.32 -1.53
C VAL A 270 3.05 10.63 -1.40
N GLY A 271 3.52 10.47 -0.16
CA GLY A 271 4.82 9.88 0.10
C GLY A 271 4.89 8.43 -0.38
N GLU A 272 6.08 7.94 -0.71
CA GLU A 272 6.33 6.54 -1.08
C GLU A 272 6.49 5.67 0.18
N ASP A 273 5.69 5.99 1.19
CA ASP A 273 5.87 5.63 2.60
C ASP A 273 4.73 4.73 3.02
N THR A 274 5.02 3.74 3.88
CA THR A 274 4.12 2.74 4.44
C THR A 274 5.02 1.72 5.17
N THR A 275 4.45 0.86 6.00
CA THR A 275 5.09 -0.39 6.41
C THR A 275 4.17 -1.58 6.12
N HIS A 276 4.77 -2.70 5.72
CA HIS A 276 4.07 -3.97 5.56
C HIS A 276 4.78 -5.03 6.41
N PHE A 277 4.03 -5.95 7.01
CA PHE A 277 4.58 -7.17 7.58
C PHE A 277 3.61 -8.32 7.39
N ALA A 278 4.16 -9.54 7.43
CA ALA A 278 3.39 -10.77 7.33
C ALA A 278 3.76 -11.71 8.49
N VAL A 279 2.78 -12.49 8.97
CA VAL A 279 2.95 -13.48 10.03
C VAL A 279 2.17 -14.73 9.67
N ILE A 280 2.75 -15.88 9.93
CA ILE A 280 2.04 -17.16 9.95
C ILE A 280 2.42 -17.94 11.21
N ASP A 281 1.47 -18.65 11.80
CA ASP A 281 1.72 -19.51 12.95
C ASP A 281 1.57 -21.02 12.64
N LYS A 282 1.89 -21.84 13.64
CA LYS A 282 1.83 -23.30 13.55
C LYS A 282 0.42 -23.87 13.34
N ASP A 283 -0.61 -23.10 13.64
CA ASP A 283 -2.01 -23.51 13.52
C ASP A 283 -2.60 -23.07 12.17
N GLY A 284 -1.81 -22.39 11.34
CA GLY A 284 -2.17 -21.91 10.01
C GLY A 284 -2.83 -20.53 10.02
N ASN A 285 -2.83 -19.81 11.14
CA ASN A 285 -3.32 -18.44 11.16
C ASN A 285 -2.34 -17.56 10.39
N ALA A 286 -2.85 -16.85 9.38
CA ALA A 286 -2.05 -16.03 8.49
C ALA A 286 -2.52 -14.56 8.51
N VAL A 287 -1.57 -13.64 8.59
CA VAL A 287 -1.82 -12.19 8.59
C VAL A 287 -0.89 -11.53 7.59
N ALA A 288 -1.46 -10.78 6.65
CA ALA A 288 -0.75 -9.82 5.81
C ALA A 288 -1.24 -8.42 6.20
N TRP A 289 -0.35 -7.57 6.73
CA TRP A 289 -0.74 -6.29 7.32
C TRP A 289 0.03 -5.13 6.70
N THR A 290 -0.69 -4.17 6.13
CA THR A 290 -0.12 -2.94 5.57
C THR A 290 -0.73 -1.73 6.28
N GLN A 291 0.12 -0.85 6.82
CA GLN A 291 -0.33 0.35 7.53
C GLN A 291 0.51 1.58 7.16
N THR A 292 -0.10 2.76 7.24
CA THR A 292 0.54 4.00 6.81
C THR A 292 0.07 5.23 7.59
N LEU A 293 0.88 6.28 7.53
CA LEU A 293 0.49 7.65 7.88
C LEU A 293 0.21 8.50 6.63
N SER A 294 0.18 7.88 5.44
CA SER A 294 0.36 8.45 4.11
C SER A 294 1.82 8.83 3.82
N SER A 295 2.33 9.90 4.40
CA SER A 295 3.73 10.33 4.25
C SER A 295 4.57 10.03 5.50
N PHE A 296 5.90 10.02 5.39
CA PHE A 296 6.81 9.97 6.53
C PHE A 296 6.46 11.10 7.51
N PHE A 297 6.32 10.77 8.78
CA PHE A 297 5.87 11.71 9.84
C PHE A 297 4.48 12.34 9.59
N GLY A 298 3.69 11.79 8.66
CA GLY A 298 2.30 12.15 8.40
C GLY A 298 2.07 13.65 8.20
N SER A 299 1.12 14.18 8.96
CA SER A 299 0.76 15.60 9.00
C SER A 299 1.79 16.51 9.68
N LYS A 300 2.91 15.94 10.14
CA LYS A 300 3.95 16.59 10.96
C LYS A 300 3.45 17.08 12.33
N VAL A 301 2.20 16.76 12.67
CA VAL A 301 1.64 16.99 14.00
C VAL A 301 2.10 15.84 14.90
N TYR A 302 2.86 16.21 15.92
CA TYR A 302 3.41 15.32 16.93
C TYR A 302 2.70 15.52 18.27
N LEU A 303 2.37 14.42 18.94
CA LEU A 303 1.69 14.40 20.24
C LEU A 303 2.10 13.14 21.01
N ASP A 304 2.47 13.29 22.29
CA ASP A 304 2.71 12.21 23.25
C ASP A 304 3.49 11.01 22.64
N GLY A 305 4.59 11.28 21.92
CA GLY A 305 5.44 10.22 21.37
C GLY A 305 5.18 9.82 19.91
N PHE A 306 4.11 10.28 19.25
CA PHE A 306 3.76 9.82 17.90
C PHE A 306 3.29 10.93 16.96
N PHE A 307 3.39 10.65 15.65
CA PHE A 307 2.88 11.51 14.59
C PHE A 307 1.48 11.09 14.13
N ILE A 308 0.66 12.06 13.74
CA ILE A 308 -0.69 11.82 13.22
C ILE A 308 -0.67 11.84 11.68
N ASN A 309 -1.43 10.95 11.05
CA ASN A 309 -1.48 10.75 9.58
C ASN A 309 -1.86 12.03 8.81
N ASN A 310 -1.53 12.07 7.51
CA ASN A 310 -2.02 13.08 6.56
C ASN A 310 -2.95 12.48 5.47
N GLU A 311 -3.74 11.47 5.82
CA GLU A 311 -4.51 10.67 4.85
C GLU A 311 -5.58 11.47 4.09
N MET A 312 -6.03 12.63 4.60
CA MET A 312 -6.96 13.49 3.84
C MET A 312 -6.36 14.00 2.52
N GLY A 313 -5.03 13.99 2.39
CA GLY A 313 -4.34 14.31 1.14
C GLY A 313 -4.65 13.36 -0.02
N ASN A 314 -5.27 12.22 0.26
CA ASN A 314 -5.69 11.26 -0.75
C ASN A 314 -7.08 11.55 -1.34
N PHE A 315 -7.86 12.46 -0.73
CA PHE A 315 -9.07 13.00 -1.35
C PHE A 315 -8.72 14.01 -2.45
N THR A 316 -9.59 14.12 -3.44
CA THR A 316 -9.58 15.25 -4.36
C THR A 316 -10.44 16.39 -3.78
N LEU A 317 -10.20 17.62 -4.25
CA LEU A 317 -10.95 18.80 -3.82
C LEU A 317 -12.15 19.12 -4.71
N ASP A 318 -12.32 18.36 -5.80
CA ASP A 318 -13.44 18.44 -6.72
C ASP A 318 -14.60 17.53 -6.30
N ASP A 319 -15.75 17.72 -6.95
CA ASP A 319 -16.96 16.94 -6.71
C ASP A 319 -16.92 15.62 -7.50
N THR A 320 -15.98 14.75 -7.15
CA THR A 320 -15.78 13.44 -7.78
C THR A 320 -16.05 12.29 -6.81
N SER A 321 -16.01 11.06 -7.31
CA SER A 321 -16.09 9.85 -6.50
C SER A 321 -15.01 9.76 -5.42
N ARG A 322 -13.91 10.52 -5.57
CA ARG A 322 -12.80 10.67 -4.64
C ARG A 322 -12.79 12.00 -3.88
N GLY A 323 -13.81 12.83 -4.09
CA GLY A 323 -13.99 14.12 -3.44
C GLY A 323 -14.21 14.01 -1.94
N LEU A 324 -13.89 15.09 -1.24
CA LEU A 324 -13.96 15.20 0.22
C LEU A 324 -15.41 15.25 0.74
N VAL A 325 -15.80 14.27 1.56
CA VAL A 325 -17.11 14.23 2.23
C VAL A 325 -16.94 13.81 3.69
N PRO A 326 -17.63 14.45 4.67
CA PRO A 326 -17.54 14.04 6.07
C PRO A 326 -17.89 12.56 6.29
N GLY A 327 -17.05 11.86 7.05
CA GLY A 327 -17.20 10.43 7.36
C GLY A 327 -16.73 9.47 6.25
N LYS A 328 -16.49 9.97 5.03
CA LYS A 328 -15.98 9.19 3.91
C LYS A 328 -14.54 8.77 4.15
N ARG A 329 -14.14 7.60 3.64
CA ARG A 329 -12.76 7.11 3.66
C ARG A 329 -12.03 7.48 2.36
N PRO A 330 -10.75 7.88 2.44
CA PRO A 330 -9.96 8.17 1.25
C PRO A 330 -9.60 6.90 0.49
N VAL A 331 -9.39 7.03 -0.82
CA VAL A 331 -8.83 5.97 -1.66
C VAL A 331 -7.34 5.83 -1.39
N THR A 332 -6.85 4.60 -1.24
CA THR A 332 -5.42 4.29 -1.03
C THR A 332 -4.99 3.10 -1.88
N THR A 333 -3.69 2.94 -2.08
CA THR A 333 -3.12 1.91 -2.96
C THR A 333 -2.66 0.65 -2.22
N ILE A 334 -2.78 0.61 -0.89
CA ILE A 334 -2.34 -0.53 -0.08
C ILE A 334 -3.05 -1.83 -0.51
N CYS A 335 -2.31 -2.92 -0.61
CA CYS A 335 -2.84 -4.21 -1.08
C CYS A 335 -2.14 -5.39 -0.37
N PRO A 336 -2.32 -5.56 0.96
CA PRO A 336 -1.92 -6.81 1.60
C PRO A 336 -2.65 -7.97 0.89
N THR A 337 -1.90 -8.99 0.49
CA THR A 337 -2.40 -10.07 -0.37
C THR A 337 -2.08 -11.43 0.26
N ILE A 338 -3.10 -12.28 0.34
CA ILE A 338 -2.96 -13.69 0.72
C ILE A 338 -3.21 -14.53 -0.53
N ILE A 339 -2.33 -15.48 -0.83
CA ILE A 339 -2.44 -16.35 -2.00
C ILE A 339 -2.55 -17.79 -1.53
N GLU A 340 -3.56 -18.49 -2.05
CA GLU A 340 -3.79 -19.90 -1.79
C GLU A 340 -3.59 -20.76 -3.04
N LYS A 341 -3.29 -22.03 -2.81
CA LYS A 341 -3.31 -23.10 -3.81
C LYS A 341 -4.01 -24.31 -3.20
N ASP A 342 -5.04 -24.81 -3.88
CA ASP A 342 -5.82 -25.96 -3.44
C ASP A 342 -6.39 -25.78 -2.01
N GLY A 343 -6.85 -24.56 -1.69
CA GLY A 343 -7.41 -24.20 -0.38
C GLY A 343 -6.40 -24.12 0.77
N LYS A 344 -5.11 -23.94 0.46
CA LYS A 344 -4.05 -23.75 1.45
C LYS A 344 -3.27 -22.49 1.15
N VAL A 345 -2.98 -21.69 2.17
CA VAL A 345 -2.09 -20.52 2.07
C VAL A 345 -0.71 -20.96 1.59
N VAL A 346 -0.24 -20.34 0.51
CA VAL A 346 1.09 -20.57 -0.07
C VAL A 346 1.96 -19.32 -0.08
N TYR A 347 1.38 -18.12 -0.18
CA TYR A 347 2.11 -16.87 -0.09
C TYR A 347 1.37 -15.80 0.72
N LEU A 348 2.14 -15.01 1.47
CA LEU A 348 1.72 -13.74 2.05
C LEU A 348 2.59 -12.65 1.43
N VAL A 349 1.95 -11.68 0.78
CA VAL A 349 2.62 -10.69 -0.06
C VAL A 349 2.15 -9.28 0.29
N GLY A 350 3.10 -8.36 0.40
CA GLY A 350 2.81 -6.94 0.48
C GLY A 350 4.07 -6.10 0.58
N THR A 351 3.89 -4.81 0.41
CA THR A 351 4.99 -3.84 0.34
C THR A 351 4.46 -2.43 0.60
N PRO A 352 5.29 -1.51 1.13
CA PRO A 352 5.05 -0.07 1.03
C PRO A 352 5.37 0.46 -0.39
N GLY A 353 5.09 1.75 -0.62
CA GLY A 353 5.53 2.45 -1.84
C GLY A 353 4.49 3.36 -2.52
N GLY A 354 3.37 3.71 -1.86
CA GLY A 354 2.33 4.53 -2.50
C GLY A 354 1.86 3.92 -3.82
N TYR A 355 1.91 4.68 -4.92
CA TYR A 355 1.54 4.20 -6.26
C TYR A 355 2.44 3.07 -6.81
N TYR A 356 3.60 2.81 -6.19
CA TYR A 356 4.50 1.70 -6.59
C TYR A 356 4.04 0.34 -6.03
N ILE A 357 3.12 0.31 -5.06
CA ILE A 357 2.69 -0.92 -4.38
C ILE A 357 2.17 -1.94 -5.38
N GLN A 358 1.26 -1.52 -6.27
CA GLN A 358 0.59 -2.40 -7.22
C GLN A 358 1.57 -3.01 -8.22
N SER A 359 2.44 -2.19 -8.80
CA SER A 359 3.49 -2.66 -9.71
C SER A 359 4.42 -3.62 -9.00
N THR A 360 4.90 -3.29 -7.80
CA THR A 360 5.85 -4.14 -7.07
C THR A 360 5.24 -5.50 -6.71
N ILE A 361 4.00 -5.53 -6.20
CA ILE A 361 3.32 -6.79 -5.89
C ILE A 361 3.10 -7.61 -7.16
N THR A 362 2.67 -6.98 -8.25
CA THR A 362 2.48 -7.67 -9.54
C THR A 362 3.78 -8.28 -10.06
N ASN A 363 4.88 -7.52 -10.07
CA ASN A 363 6.19 -8.03 -10.48
C ASN A 363 6.56 -9.29 -9.66
N VAL A 364 6.38 -9.25 -8.34
CA VAL A 364 6.72 -10.39 -7.47
C VAL A 364 5.80 -11.59 -7.69
N ILE A 365 4.50 -11.37 -7.86
CA ILE A 365 3.57 -12.47 -8.15
C ILE A 365 3.93 -13.14 -9.48
N VAL A 366 4.26 -12.36 -10.50
CA VAL A 366 4.73 -12.86 -11.80
C VAL A 366 6.08 -13.60 -11.63
N ASP A 367 7.05 -13.01 -10.93
CA ASP A 367 8.36 -13.65 -10.66
C ASP A 367 8.18 -15.03 -10.01
N LEU A 368 7.31 -15.14 -9.00
CA LEU A 368 7.05 -16.38 -8.26
C LEU A 368 6.24 -17.41 -9.07
N ILE A 369 5.18 -16.98 -9.74
CA ILE A 369 4.18 -17.88 -10.35
C ILE A 369 4.48 -18.19 -11.81
N ASP A 370 4.85 -17.19 -12.61
CA ASP A 370 5.15 -17.36 -14.04
C ASP A 370 6.57 -17.86 -14.28
N PHE A 371 7.53 -17.25 -13.60
CA PHE A 371 8.94 -17.56 -13.79
C PHE A 371 9.48 -18.60 -12.79
N GLY A 372 8.66 -19.02 -11.83
CA GLY A 372 8.99 -20.08 -10.87
C GLY A 372 10.16 -19.73 -9.96
N MET A 373 10.38 -18.43 -9.72
CA MET A 373 11.47 -17.96 -8.87
C MET A 373 11.23 -18.29 -7.39
N THR A 374 12.32 -18.45 -6.65
CA THR A 374 12.29 -18.46 -5.19
C THR A 374 11.97 -17.06 -4.63
N LEU A 375 11.62 -17.00 -3.34
CA LEU A 375 11.41 -15.73 -2.64
C LEU A 375 12.62 -14.79 -2.75
N ASP A 376 13.83 -15.30 -2.54
CA ASP A 376 15.08 -14.51 -2.62
C ASP A 376 15.31 -13.97 -4.04
N GLU A 377 15.14 -14.82 -5.05
CA GLU A 377 15.28 -14.41 -6.45
C GLU A 377 14.26 -13.32 -6.80
N ALA A 378 12.97 -13.54 -6.54
CA ALA A 378 11.92 -12.57 -6.82
C ALA A 378 12.16 -11.24 -6.11
N GLN A 379 12.65 -11.25 -4.86
CA GLN A 379 12.93 -10.02 -4.14
C GLN A 379 14.15 -9.26 -4.71
N MET A 380 15.21 -9.99 -5.08
CA MET A 380 16.48 -9.45 -5.57
C MET A 380 16.48 -9.09 -7.06
N LYS A 381 15.41 -9.37 -7.80
CA LYS A 381 15.24 -8.86 -9.15
C LYS A 381 14.91 -7.35 -9.16
N PRO A 382 15.48 -6.55 -10.09
CA PRO A 382 15.02 -5.19 -10.30
C PRO A 382 13.55 -5.19 -10.73
N LYS A 383 12.88 -4.06 -10.51
CA LYS A 383 11.43 -3.92 -10.68
C LYS A 383 11.13 -2.83 -11.69
N ILE A 384 9.96 -2.94 -12.32
CA ILE A 384 9.40 -1.91 -13.20
C ILE A 384 8.09 -1.38 -12.63
N ILE A 385 7.75 -0.13 -12.97
CA ILE A 385 6.52 0.53 -12.55
C ILE A 385 5.73 0.93 -13.79
N GLY A 386 4.43 0.65 -13.76
CA GLY A 386 3.45 1.12 -14.74
C GLY A 386 2.34 1.86 -14.02
N SER A 387 2.07 3.09 -14.44
CA SER A 387 1.02 3.94 -13.87
C SER A 387 0.79 5.18 -14.75
N PRO A 388 -0.46 5.63 -14.96
CA PRO A 388 -0.74 6.88 -15.64
C PRO A 388 -0.20 8.12 -14.90
N ASN A 389 0.12 8.01 -13.60
CA ASN A 389 0.77 9.09 -12.84
C ASN A 389 2.24 9.31 -13.24
N TYR A 390 2.84 8.33 -13.92
CA TYR A 390 4.23 8.34 -14.39
C TYR A 390 4.23 7.95 -15.88
N PRO A 391 4.07 8.91 -16.81
CA PRO A 391 4.03 8.60 -18.24
C PRO A 391 5.35 8.01 -18.74
N GLU A 392 6.46 8.21 -18.02
CA GLU A 392 7.72 7.54 -18.30
C GLU A 392 7.74 6.07 -17.82
N PHE A 393 8.41 5.21 -18.58
CA PHE A 393 8.70 3.83 -18.17
C PHE A 393 9.74 3.84 -17.06
N ARG A 394 9.31 3.64 -15.81
CA ARG A 394 10.21 3.63 -14.65
C ARG A 394 10.73 2.23 -14.37
N MET A 395 12.04 2.10 -14.25
CA MET A 395 12.71 0.82 -13.95
C MET A 395 13.91 0.99 -13.02
N GLU A 396 14.19 -0.04 -12.23
CA GLU A 396 15.48 -0.15 -11.54
C GLU A 396 16.60 -0.58 -12.52
N THR A 397 17.84 -0.18 -12.25
CA THR A 397 19.01 -0.68 -12.99
C THR A 397 19.22 -2.18 -12.74
N GLY A 398 19.96 -2.86 -13.62
CA GLY A 398 20.25 -4.30 -13.52
C GLY A 398 19.55 -5.17 -14.55
N TYR A 399 18.67 -4.59 -15.37
CA TYR A 399 18.28 -5.20 -16.65
C TYR A 399 19.41 -5.06 -17.69
N PRO A 400 19.45 -5.93 -18.72
CA PRO A 400 20.40 -5.79 -19.82
C PRO A 400 20.23 -4.45 -20.56
N GLU A 401 21.34 -3.80 -20.93
CA GLU A 401 21.33 -2.51 -21.67
C GLU A 401 20.51 -2.60 -22.97
N ASN A 402 20.57 -3.74 -23.66
CA ASN A 402 19.79 -3.94 -24.88
C ASN A 402 18.27 -4.00 -24.65
N ALA A 403 17.81 -4.36 -23.44
CA ALA A 403 16.38 -4.32 -23.11
C ALA A 403 15.91 -2.88 -23.01
N LYS A 404 16.67 -2.02 -22.32
CA LYS A 404 16.40 -0.57 -22.26
C LYS A 404 16.42 0.06 -23.66
N LEU A 405 17.46 -0.18 -24.44
CA LEU A 405 17.56 0.35 -25.80
C LEU A 405 16.40 -0.11 -26.69
N PHE A 406 15.91 -1.34 -26.49
CA PHE A 406 14.73 -1.81 -27.22
C PHE A 406 13.47 -1.06 -26.79
N LEU A 407 13.26 -0.85 -25.49
CA LEU A 407 12.13 -0.07 -24.98
C LEU A 407 12.15 1.36 -25.53
N GLU A 408 13.31 2.02 -25.55
CA GLU A 408 13.46 3.41 -26.03
C GLU A 408 13.37 3.51 -27.56
N GLU A 409 14.24 2.80 -28.28
CA GLU A 409 14.47 3.02 -29.71
C GLU A 409 13.51 2.24 -30.62
N ILE A 410 12.93 1.14 -30.13
CA ILE A 410 12.00 0.31 -30.91
C ILE A 410 10.56 0.51 -30.47
N MET A 411 10.30 0.50 -29.16
CA MET A 411 8.95 0.65 -28.63
C MET A 411 8.56 2.11 -28.34
N GLY A 412 9.52 3.05 -28.33
CA GLY A 412 9.21 4.47 -28.15
C GLY A 412 8.90 4.87 -26.70
N HIS A 413 9.28 4.06 -25.71
CA HIS A 413 9.17 4.44 -24.30
C HIS A 413 10.14 5.57 -23.97
N THR A 414 9.69 6.54 -23.17
CA THR A 414 10.62 7.40 -22.42
C THR A 414 11.02 6.66 -21.15
N VAL A 415 12.24 6.13 -21.07
CA VAL A 415 12.70 5.35 -19.91
C VAL A 415 13.33 6.24 -18.85
N ARG A 416 12.99 5.98 -17.58
CA ARG A 416 13.63 6.58 -16.41
C ARG A 416 14.17 5.48 -15.50
N GLU A 417 15.49 5.44 -15.36
CA GLU A 417 16.18 4.49 -14.50
C GLU A 417 16.38 5.01 -13.08
N PHE A 418 16.39 4.08 -12.13
CA PHE A 418 16.69 4.30 -10.71
C PHE A 418 17.73 3.27 -10.28
N ASP A 419 18.73 3.67 -9.49
CA ASP A 419 19.77 2.75 -9.04
C ASP A 419 19.19 1.61 -8.20
N PHE A 420 19.46 0.36 -8.59
CA PHE A 420 19.09 -0.81 -7.81
C PHE A 420 20.03 -1.00 -6.62
N PRO A 421 19.50 -1.27 -5.41
CA PRO A 421 18.09 -1.20 -5.04
C PRO A 421 17.61 0.24 -4.80
N TYR A 422 16.44 0.61 -5.33
CA TYR A 422 15.78 1.87 -5.01
C TYR A 422 14.67 1.65 -3.98
N ARG A 423 14.72 2.40 -2.86
CA ARG A 423 13.84 2.22 -1.68
C ARG A 423 12.34 2.28 -2.01
N SER A 424 11.96 2.95 -3.08
CA SER A 424 10.56 3.18 -3.45
C SER A 424 9.98 2.12 -4.37
N PHE A 425 10.81 1.26 -4.99
CA PHE A 425 10.37 0.05 -5.73
C PHE A 425 9.99 -1.08 -4.75
N GLY A 426 9.32 -0.67 -3.68
CA GLY A 426 8.85 -1.51 -2.60
C GLY A 426 9.88 -1.90 -1.56
N SER A 427 9.38 -2.52 -0.51
CA SER A 427 10.12 -3.12 0.58
C SER A 427 9.32 -4.34 1.03
N LEU A 428 9.44 -5.37 0.20
CA LEU A 428 8.68 -6.61 0.27
C LEU A 428 9.06 -7.39 1.54
N ASN A 429 8.06 -7.67 2.37
CA ASN A 429 8.14 -8.67 3.42
C ASN A 429 7.22 -9.81 3.01
N LEU A 430 7.78 -10.99 2.77
CA LEU A 430 7.09 -12.10 2.12
C LEU A 430 7.19 -13.35 2.98
N ILE A 431 6.15 -14.19 2.94
CA ILE A 431 6.18 -15.54 3.48
C ILE A 431 5.73 -16.50 2.38
N GLN A 432 6.44 -17.62 2.22
CA GLN A 432 6.06 -18.76 1.40
C GLN A 432 5.86 -19.97 2.30
N ILE A 433 4.80 -20.73 2.06
CA ILE A 433 4.55 -22.01 2.72
C ILE A 433 4.77 -23.11 1.69
N GLN A 434 5.75 -23.98 1.95
CA GLN A 434 6.06 -25.10 1.09
C GLN A 434 5.05 -26.25 1.28
N PRO A 435 4.92 -27.18 0.31
CA PRO A 435 3.98 -28.30 0.40
C PRO A 435 4.17 -29.22 1.61
N ASP A 436 5.36 -29.26 2.19
CA ASP A 436 5.70 -30.00 3.40
C ASP A 436 5.35 -29.26 4.71
N GLY A 437 4.85 -28.03 4.61
CA GLY A 437 4.48 -27.17 5.73
C GLY A 437 5.60 -26.24 6.22
N LEU A 438 6.80 -26.28 5.62
CA LEU A 438 7.86 -25.33 5.97
C LEU A 438 7.49 -23.91 5.53
N ALA A 439 7.44 -22.98 6.47
CA ALA A 439 7.28 -21.56 6.20
C ALA A 439 8.66 -20.88 6.05
N ILE A 440 8.87 -20.22 4.91
CA ILE A 440 10.06 -19.42 4.61
C ILE A 440 9.63 -17.95 4.59
N GLY A 441 10.21 -17.14 5.47
CA GLY A 441 10.00 -15.70 5.49
C GLY A 441 11.24 -14.96 4.98
N ILE A 442 11.04 -13.88 4.23
CA ILE A 442 12.11 -12.95 3.84
C ILE A 442 11.73 -11.51 4.22
N GLY A 443 12.72 -10.77 4.72
CA GLY A 443 12.60 -9.38 5.08
C GLY A 443 13.11 -8.45 3.98
N ALA A 444 12.55 -7.25 3.88
CA ALA A 444 12.90 -6.26 2.87
C ALA A 444 14.37 -5.78 2.93
N PHE A 445 15.26 -6.31 2.10
CA PHE A 445 16.66 -5.83 2.08
C PHE A 445 16.79 -4.34 1.69
N ARG A 446 15.84 -3.80 0.91
CA ARG A 446 15.78 -2.38 0.51
C ARG A 446 15.58 -1.40 1.67
N ARG A 447 15.06 -1.86 2.82
CA ARG A 447 14.79 -1.07 4.04
C ARG A 447 15.28 -1.78 5.31
N GLU A 448 16.27 -2.65 5.20
CA GLU A 448 16.86 -3.40 6.33
C GLU A 448 15.79 -4.18 7.15
N GLY A 449 14.78 -4.71 6.46
CA GLY A 449 13.79 -5.61 7.03
C GLY A 449 14.40 -6.98 7.33
N GLY A 450 13.72 -7.73 8.20
CA GLY A 450 14.16 -9.06 8.61
C GLY A 450 13.01 -10.06 8.64
N ALA A 451 13.37 -11.34 8.63
CA ALA A 451 12.48 -12.44 8.94
C ALA A 451 13.01 -13.17 10.17
N SER A 452 12.11 -13.69 11.00
CA SER A 452 12.45 -14.46 12.19
C SER A 452 11.44 -15.58 12.36
N ALA A 453 11.93 -16.73 12.84
CA ALA A 453 11.11 -17.83 13.31
C ALA A 453 11.48 -18.09 14.77
N PRO A 454 10.50 -18.34 15.65
CA PRO A 454 10.81 -18.73 17.02
C PRO A 454 11.63 -20.04 17.03
N GLU A 455 12.67 -20.09 17.86
CA GLU A 455 13.36 -21.34 18.18
C GLU A 455 12.38 -22.23 18.96
N TYR A 456 12.04 -23.40 18.40
CA TYR A 456 11.17 -24.40 19.05
C TYR A 456 11.98 -25.52 19.69
#